data_AF-A0AAW7P045-F1
#
_entry.id   AF-A0AAW7P045-F1
#
_cell.length_a   1.000
_cell.length_b   1.000
_cell.length_c   1.000
_cell.angle_alpha   90.00
_cell.angle_beta   90.00
_cell.angle_gamma   90.00
#
_symmetry.space_group_name_H-M   'P 1'
#
loop_
_entity.id
_entity.type
_entity.pdbx_description
1 polymer ?
#
loop_
_entity_poly.entity_id
_entity_poly.type
_entity_poly.pdbx_seq_one_letter_code
_entity_poly.pdbx_strand_id
1 'polypeptide(L)'
;MKRVIAYFVSGMRTGSFFYLCLMLLSHLYTNIVYPAVNVRNILVIFLMSGTMGVLTFILEEEEFLTYSLRVVLHLVVTATILALTYLFFGWGAALRSPIPWLIFLAIYGLIWLYQIWQLHKKTQRINQALLHRRKGK
;
A
#
# COMPACT_ATOMS: atom_id res chain seq x y z
N MET A 1 7.92 -18.93 3.35
CA MET A 1 8.87 -17.94 3.90
C MET A 1 9.41 -16.95 2.87
N LYS A 2 10.07 -17.37 1.78
CA LYS A 2 10.66 -16.43 0.80
C LYS A 2 9.66 -15.41 0.21
N ARG A 3 8.43 -15.86 -0.11
CA ARG A 3 7.36 -14.98 -0.61
C ARG A 3 6.90 -13.97 0.44
N VAL A 4 6.59 -14.39 1.67
CA VAL A 4 6.22 -13.50 2.79
C VAL A 4 7.27 -12.39 3.00
N ILE A 5 8.56 -12.74 3.03
CA ILE A 5 9.65 -11.77 3.17
C ILE A 5 9.68 -10.81 1.97
N ALA A 6 9.52 -11.31 0.74
CA ALA A 6 9.50 -10.47 -0.45
C ALA A 6 8.34 -9.46 -0.41
N TYR A 7 7.16 -9.86 0.05
CA TYR A 7 6.01 -8.96 0.20
C TYR A 7 6.20 -7.97 1.36
N PHE A 8 6.80 -8.40 2.47
CA PHE A 8 7.17 -7.50 3.56
C PHE A 8 8.14 -6.41 3.08
N VAL A 9 9.24 -6.80 2.42
CA VAL A 9 10.24 -5.87 1.86
C VAL A 9 9.61 -4.98 0.78
N SER A 10 8.71 -5.52 -0.05
CA SER A 10 7.99 -4.72 -1.03
C SER A 10 7.10 -3.67 -0.36
N GLY A 11 6.41 -4.04 0.72
CA GLY A 11 5.63 -3.12 1.55
C GLY A 11 6.49 -2.04 2.19
N MET A 12 7.65 -2.39 2.75
CA MET A 12 8.61 -1.41 3.26
C MET A 12 9.06 -0.44 2.18
N ARG A 13 9.37 -0.92 0.98
CA ARG A 13 9.80 -0.07 -0.14
C ARG A 13 8.73 0.93 -0.54
N THR A 14 7.48 0.51 -0.70
CA THR A 14 6.37 1.42 -1.03
C THR A 14 6.10 2.39 0.11
N GLY A 15 6.05 1.92 1.35
CA GLY A 15 5.85 2.78 2.52
C GLY A 15 6.94 3.83 2.68
N SER A 16 8.20 3.45 2.49
CA SER A 16 9.36 4.36 2.54
C SER A 16 9.32 5.40 1.44
N PHE A 17 8.96 5.00 0.22
CA PHE A 17 8.81 5.93 -0.90
C PHE A 17 7.77 7.01 -0.59
N PHE A 18 6.56 6.61 -0.18
CA PHE A 18 5.50 7.56 0.16
C PHE A 18 5.82 8.39 1.41
N TYR A 19 6.50 7.81 2.39
CA TYR A 19 7.00 8.55 3.55
C TYR A 19 7.90 9.71 3.12
N LEU A 20 8.90 9.45 2.26
CA LEU A 20 9.81 10.47 1.76
C LEU A 20 9.09 11.52 0.89
N CYS A 21 8.12 11.11 0.06
CA CYS A 21 7.31 12.06 -0.72
C CYS A 21 6.48 12.98 0.18
N LEU A 22 5.83 12.44 1.21
CA LEU A 22 5.02 13.23 2.15
C LEU A 22 5.88 14.12 3.03
N MET A 23 7.07 13.67 3.40
CA MET A 23 8.08 14.50 4.04
C MET A 23 8.46 15.71 3.18
N LEU A 24 8.80 15.48 1.91
CA LEU A 24 9.09 16.57 0.98
C LEU A 24 7.90 17.53 0.86
N LEU A 25 6.69 16.99 0.78
CA LEU A 25 5.46 17.78 0.70
C LEU A 25 5.22 18.60 1.98
N SER A 26 5.53 18.05 3.16
CA SER A 26 5.39 18.76 4.44
C SER A 26 6.33 19.97 4.55
N HIS A 27 7.48 19.93 3.89
CA HIS A 27 8.37 21.09 3.79
C HIS A 27 7.81 22.19 2.85
N LEU A 28 7.02 21.82 1.86
CA LEU A 28 6.38 22.75 0.92
C LEU A 28 5.06 23.31 1.47
N TYR A 29 4.36 22.53 2.30
CA TYR A 29 3.04 22.85 2.85
C TYR A 29 3.04 22.64 4.37
N THR A 30 3.22 23.73 5.12
CA THR A 30 3.31 23.74 6.60
C THR A 30 2.06 23.22 7.32
N ASN A 31 0.93 23.09 6.63
CA ASN A 31 -0.32 22.55 7.17
C ASN A 31 -0.35 21.00 7.21
N ILE A 32 0.62 20.32 6.62
CA ILE A 32 0.70 18.86 6.62
C ILE A 32 1.52 18.41 7.84
N VAL A 33 0.83 18.01 8.89
CA VAL A 33 1.46 17.42 10.08
C VAL A 33 1.81 15.96 9.77
N TYR A 34 3.11 15.67 9.65
CA TYR A 34 3.63 14.33 9.39
C TYR A 34 4.67 13.94 10.46
N PRO A 35 4.84 12.64 10.80
CA PRO A 35 5.80 12.23 11.82
C PRO A 35 7.22 12.74 11.53
N ALA A 36 7.85 13.37 12.53
CA ALA A 36 9.21 13.91 12.40
C ALA A 36 10.23 12.81 12.09
N VAL A 37 11.35 13.18 11.46
CA VAL A 37 12.47 12.26 11.17
C VAL A 37 13.17 11.92 12.47
N ASN A 38 12.82 10.76 13.03
CA ASN A 38 13.58 10.14 14.10
C ASN A 38 13.62 8.63 13.88
N VAL A 39 14.60 7.96 14.51
CA VAL A 39 14.81 6.52 14.35
C VAL A 39 13.55 5.72 14.71
N ARG A 40 12.86 6.12 15.78
CA ARG A 40 11.61 5.48 16.24
C ARG A 40 10.55 5.51 15.13
N ASN A 41 10.27 6.66 14.56
CA ASN A 41 9.21 6.88 13.59
C ASN A 41 9.51 6.15 12.27
N ILE A 42 10.78 6.15 11.84
CA ILE A 42 11.22 5.39 10.66
C ILE A 42 10.97 3.89 10.87
N LEU A 43 11.38 3.34 12.02
CA LEU A 43 11.16 1.92 12.33
C LEU A 43 9.67 1.57 12.37
N VAL A 44 8.84 2.46 12.92
CA VAL A 44 7.38 2.28 12.98
C VAL A 44 6.78 2.23 11.59
N ILE A 45 7.17 3.16 10.72
CA ILE A 45 6.68 3.22 9.34
C ILE A 45 7.14 2.00 8.55
N PHE A 46 8.37 1.52 8.78
CA PHE A 46 8.87 0.28 8.17
C PHE A 46 8.04 -0.93 8.59
N LEU A 47 7.77 -1.07 9.89
CA LEU A 47 6.99 -2.19 10.40
C LEU A 47 5.53 -2.12 9.92
N MET A 48 4.92 -0.93 9.97
CA MET A 48 3.55 -0.70 9.48
C MET A 48 3.42 -1.02 7.99
N SER A 49 4.30 -0.47 7.16
CA SER A 49 4.24 -0.69 5.71
C SER A 49 4.63 -2.11 5.30
N GLY A 50 5.58 -2.73 6.00
CA GLY A 50 5.92 -4.13 5.81
C GLY A 50 4.77 -5.08 6.16
N THR A 51 4.07 -4.83 7.27
CA THR A 51 2.87 -5.61 7.66
C THR A 51 1.73 -5.44 6.66
N MET A 52 1.51 -4.23 6.12
CA MET A 52 0.57 -4.02 5.00
C MET A 52 0.98 -4.80 3.73
N GLY A 53 2.29 -4.93 3.47
CA GLY A 53 2.80 -5.77 2.38
C GLY A 53 2.45 -7.25 2.58
N VAL A 54 2.64 -7.78 3.79
CA VAL A 54 2.26 -9.16 4.14
C VAL A 54 0.75 -9.36 4.10
N LEU A 55 -0.04 -8.37 4.54
CA LEU A 55 -1.50 -8.40 4.40
C LEU A 55 -1.91 -8.53 2.93
N THR A 56 -1.26 -7.80 2.04
CA THR A 56 -1.51 -7.90 0.60
C THR A 56 -1.29 -9.32 0.11
N PHE A 57 -0.22 -9.97 0.55
CA PHE A 57 0.06 -11.38 0.22
C PHE A 57 -1.05 -12.32 0.71
N ILE A 58 -1.45 -12.20 1.98
CA ILE A 58 -2.50 -13.05 2.56
C ILE A 58 -3.80 -12.88 1.76
N LEU A 59 -4.19 -11.63 1.51
CA LEU A 59 -5.40 -11.34 0.75
C LEU A 59 -5.32 -11.77 -0.71
N GLU A 60 -4.13 -11.78 -1.32
CA GLU A 60 -3.90 -12.32 -2.68
C GLU A 60 -4.02 -13.85 -2.75
N GLU A 61 -3.62 -14.59 -1.71
CA GLU A 61 -3.71 -16.06 -1.68
C GLU A 61 -5.13 -16.57 -1.39
N GLU A 62 -6.00 -15.76 -0.79
CA GLU A 62 -7.39 -16.14 -0.52
C GLU A 62 -8.24 -16.18 -1.81
N GLU A 63 -8.36 -17.35 -2.44
CA GLU A 63 -9.12 -17.54 -3.68
C GLU A 63 -10.64 -17.37 -3.52
N PHE A 64 -11.17 -17.56 -2.30
CA PHE A 64 -12.61 -17.49 -2.02
C PHE A 64 -13.18 -16.07 -2.07
N LEU A 65 -12.33 -15.03 -1.96
CA LEU A 65 -12.78 -13.65 -1.97
C LEU A 65 -12.87 -13.12 -3.40
N THR A 66 -14.07 -12.71 -3.80
CA THR A 66 -14.29 -11.95 -5.04
C THR A 66 -13.37 -10.74 -5.07
N TYR A 67 -12.88 -10.38 -6.26
CA TYR A 67 -11.96 -9.27 -6.46
C TYR A 67 -12.39 -7.99 -5.74
N SER A 68 -13.65 -7.54 -5.93
CA SER A 68 -14.19 -6.34 -5.28
C SER A 68 -14.15 -6.41 -3.75
N LEU A 69 -14.50 -7.56 -3.17
CA LEU A 69 -14.52 -7.74 -1.73
C LEU A 69 -13.11 -7.76 -1.14
N ARG A 70 -12.15 -8.32 -1.87
CA ARG A 70 -10.72 -8.27 -1.52
C ARG A 70 -10.20 -6.83 -1.45
N VAL A 71 -10.60 -5.96 -2.39
CA VAL A 71 -10.23 -4.53 -2.36
C VAL A 71 -10.78 -3.85 -1.12
N VAL A 72 -12.08 -4.01 -0.86
CA VAL A 72 -12.75 -3.37 0.28
C VAL A 72 -12.13 -3.85 1.58
N LEU A 73 -11.89 -5.15 1.71
CA LEU A 73 -11.27 -5.72 2.90
C LEU A 73 -9.83 -5.24 3.07
N HIS A 74 -9.03 -5.19 2.01
CA HIS A 74 -7.68 -4.64 2.04
C HIS A 74 -7.69 -3.17 2.50
N LEU A 75 -8.57 -2.35 1.94
CA LEU A 75 -8.74 -0.95 2.32
C LEU A 75 -9.09 -0.81 3.82
N VAL A 76 -10.07 -1.57 4.30
CA VAL A 76 -10.51 -1.51 5.71
C VAL A 76 -9.40 -1.95 6.65
N VAL A 77 -8.71 -3.05 6.35
CA VAL A 77 -7.66 -3.58 7.23
C VAL A 77 -6.43 -2.67 7.21
N THR A 78 -6.03 -2.13 6.06
CA THR A 78 -4.92 -1.16 6.00
C THR A 78 -5.25 0.16 6.69
N ALA A 79 -6.48 0.67 6.57
CA ALA A 79 -6.95 1.82 7.33
C ALA A 79 -6.91 1.53 8.85
N THR A 80 -7.28 0.32 9.26
CA THR A 80 -7.24 -0.11 10.66
C THR A 80 -5.80 -0.18 11.18
N ILE A 81 -4.86 -0.78 10.41
CA ILE A 81 -3.44 -0.83 10.77
C ILE A 81 -2.88 0.59 10.92
N LEU A 82 -3.21 1.50 10.01
CA LEU A 82 -2.80 2.91 10.08
C LEU A 82 -3.32 3.57 11.36
N ALA A 83 -4.61 3.42 11.65
CA ALA A 83 -5.25 3.99 12.84
C ALA A 83 -4.61 3.46 14.14
N LEU A 84 -4.44 2.14 14.25
CA LEU A 84 -3.79 1.51 15.40
C LEU A 84 -2.37 2.03 15.57
N THR A 85 -1.60 2.11 14.47
CA THR A 85 -0.24 2.65 14.51
C THR A 85 -0.23 4.09 15.04
N TYR A 86 -1.14 4.94 14.56
CA TYR A 86 -1.22 6.32 15.05
C TYR A 86 -1.60 6.39 16.53
N LEU A 87 -2.51 5.54 17.01
CA LEU A 87 -2.89 5.47 18.42
C LEU A 87 -1.72 5.00 19.30
N PHE A 88 -1.08 3.88 18.96
CA PHE A 88 0.00 3.29 19.75
C PHE A 88 1.25 4.18 19.83
N PHE A 89 1.55 4.94 18.77
CA PHE A 89 2.79 5.72 18.70
C PHE A 89 2.66 7.19 19.10
N GLY A 90 1.47 7.60 19.55
CA GLY A 90 1.21 8.96 20.09
C GLY A 90 0.80 9.98 19.02
N TRP A 91 0.41 9.55 17.83
CA TRP A 91 -0.10 10.39 16.74
C TRP A 91 -1.63 10.38 16.63
N GLY A 92 -2.33 9.89 17.65
CA GLY A 92 -3.79 9.78 17.65
C GLY A 92 -4.52 11.10 17.37
N ALA A 93 -3.93 12.25 17.71
CA ALA A 93 -4.48 13.56 17.37
C ALA A 93 -4.65 13.76 15.86
N ALA A 94 -3.76 13.20 15.04
CA ALA A 94 -3.83 13.28 13.58
C ALA A 94 -5.05 12.54 13.01
N LEU A 95 -5.54 11.49 13.69
CA LEU A 95 -6.73 10.73 13.26
C LEU A 95 -8.02 11.56 13.31
N ARG A 96 -8.05 12.63 14.12
CA ARG A 96 -9.20 13.55 14.20
C ARG A 96 -9.26 14.52 13.02
N SER A 97 -8.14 14.74 12.33
CA SER A 97 -8.10 15.57 11.13
C SER A 97 -8.52 14.75 9.91
N PRO A 98 -9.30 15.30 8.97
CA PRO A 98 -9.62 14.62 7.72
C PRO A 98 -8.40 14.52 6.78
N ILE A 99 -7.37 15.35 6.98
CA ILE A 99 -6.23 15.48 6.05
C ILE A 99 -5.44 14.16 5.91
N PRO A 100 -5.02 13.46 6.98
CA PRO A 100 -4.28 12.20 6.84
C PRO A 100 -5.09 11.10 6.17
N TRP A 101 -6.42 11.09 6.36
CA TRP A 101 -7.32 10.14 5.71
C TRP A 101 -7.44 10.40 4.21
N LEU A 102 -7.54 11.66 3.80
CA LEU A 102 -7.54 12.03 2.38
C LEU A 102 -6.22 11.66 1.69
N ILE A 103 -5.09 11.91 2.36
CA ILE A 103 -3.76 11.50 1.88
C ILE A 103 -3.69 9.97 1.75
N PHE A 104 -4.15 9.24 2.77
CA PHE A 104 -4.20 7.78 2.74
C PHE A 104 -5.03 7.26 1.56
N LEU A 105 -6.24 7.79 1.38
CA LEU A 105 -7.13 7.40 0.27
C LEU A 105 -6.52 7.74 -1.10
N ALA A 106 -5.86 8.89 -1.23
CA ALA A 106 -5.18 9.28 -2.46
C ALA A 106 -4.03 8.32 -2.80
N ILE A 107 -3.17 8.01 -1.82
CA ILE A 107 -2.06 7.06 -1.99
C ILE A 107 -2.59 5.67 -2.30
N TYR A 108 -3.58 5.20 -1.55
CA TYR A 108 -4.22 3.91 -1.77
C TYR A 108 -4.79 3.82 -3.19
N GLY A 109 -5.55 4.83 -3.61
CA GLY A 109 -6.10 4.91 -4.96
C GLY A 109 -5.04 4.88 -6.05
N LEU A 110 -3.94 5.61 -5.89
CA LEU A 110 -2.82 5.60 -6.84
C LEU A 110 -2.15 4.23 -6.95
N ILE A 111 -1.86 3.60 -5.81
CA ILE A 111 -1.29 2.24 -5.78
C ILE A 111 -2.25 1.25 -6.44
N TRP A 112 -3.54 1.37 -6.15
CA TRP A 112 -4.57 0.49 -6.68
C TRP A 112 -4.73 0.63 -8.21
N LEU A 113 -4.80 1.86 -8.71
CA LEU A 113 -4.83 2.14 -10.15
C LEU A 113 -3.59 1.57 -10.86
N TYR A 114 -2.42 1.71 -10.24
CA TYR A 114 -1.18 1.12 -10.74
C TYR A 114 -1.27 -0.41 -10.81
N GLN A 115 -1.84 -1.07 -9.80
CA GLN A 115 -2.04 -2.52 -9.79
C GLN A 115 -3.01 -2.99 -10.88
N ILE A 116 -4.14 -2.30 -11.08
CA ILE A 116 -5.08 -2.60 -12.17
C ILE A 116 -4.38 -2.49 -13.53
N TRP A 117 -3.61 -1.42 -13.73
CA TRP A 117 -2.88 -1.21 -14.98
C TRP A 117 -1.85 -2.30 -15.25
N GLN A 118 -1.10 -2.71 -14.22
CA GLN A 118 -0.16 -3.83 -14.29
C GLN A 118 -0.87 -5.14 -14.62
N LEU A 119 -2.01 -5.42 -13.98
CA LEU A 119 -2.80 -6.61 -14.25
C LEU A 119 -3.29 -6.62 -15.71
N HIS A 120 -3.81 -5.50 -16.20
CA HIS A 120 -4.25 -5.37 -17.59
C HIS A 120 -3.12 -5.64 -18.58
N LYS A 121 -1.94 -5.04 -18.37
CA LYS A 121 -0.75 -5.29 -19.22
C LYS A 121 -0.33 -6.76 -19.21
N LYS A 122 -0.36 -7.42 -18.05
CA LYS A 122 -0.04 -8.86 -17.95
C LYS A 122 -1.05 -9.71 -18.73
N THR A 123 -2.34 -9.44 -18.57
CA THR A 123 -3.42 -10.14 -19.30
C THR A 123 -3.26 -9.96 -20.81
N GLN A 124 -2.97 -8.73 -21.28
CA GLN A 124 -2.73 -8.48 -22.71
C GLN A 124 -1.51 -9.27 -23.23
N ARG A 125 -0.40 -9.29 -22.50
CA ARG A 125 0.80 -10.06 -22.89
C ARG A 125 0.52 -11.56 -22.99
N ILE A 126 -0.24 -12.12 -22.04
CA ILE A 126 -0.63 -13.54 -22.06
C ILE A 126 -1.51 -13.83 -23.28
N ASN A 127 -2.51 -12.99 -23.55
CA ASN A 127 -3.39 -13.15 -24.70
C ASN A 127 -2.64 -13.05 -26.03
N GLN A 128 -1.67 -12.12 -26.14
CA GLN A 128 -0.80 -12.02 -27.31
C GLN A 128 0.05 -13.28 -27.49
N ALA A 129 0.67 -13.79 -26.43
CA ALA A 129 1.46 -15.03 -26.49
C ALA A 129 0.61 -16.24 -26.91
N LEU A 130 -0.65 -16.33 -26.45
CA LEU A 130 -1.59 -17.37 -26.87
C LEU A 130 -2.00 -17.23 -28.34
N LEU A 131 -2.24 -16.00 -28.82
CA LEU A 131 -2.57 -15.74 -30.23
C LEU A 131 -1.42 -16.11 -31.16
N HIS A 132 -0.18 -15.76 -30.80
CA HIS A 132 1.01 -16.16 -31.56
C HIS A 132 1.19 -17.69 -31.61
N ARG A 133 0.95 -18.40 -30.49
CA ARG A 133 0.97 -19.87 -30.47
C ARG A 133 -0.13 -20.52 -31.31
N ARG A 134 -1.30 -19.87 -31.41
CA ARG A 134 -2.43 -20.37 -32.24
C ARG A 134 -2.24 -20.10 -33.73
N LYS A 135 -1.56 -19.01 -34.11
CA LYS A 135 -1.27 -18.66 -35.51
C LYS A 135 0.00 -19.31 -36.08
N GLY A 136 0.89 -19.80 -35.21
CA GLY A 136 2.09 -20.56 -35.59
C GLY A 136 1.88 -22.08 -35.66
N LYS A 137 0.63 -22.53 -35.50
CA LYS A 137 0.13 -23.83 -35.94
C LYS A 137 -0.70 -23.62 -37.20
#